data_AF-A0A511T208-F1
#
_entry.id   AF-A0A511T208-F1
#
_cell.length_a   1.000
_cell.length_b   1.000
_cell.length_c   1.000
_cell.angle_alpha   90.00
_cell.angle_beta   90.00
_cell.angle_gamma   90.00
#
_symmetry.space_group_name_H-M   'P 1'
#
loop_
_entity.id
_entity.type
_entity.pdbx_description
1 polymer ?
#
loop_
_entity_poly.entity_id
_entity_poly.type
_entity_poly.pdbx_seq_one_letter_code
_entity_poly.pdbx_strand_id
1 'polypeptide(L)'
;MSQIAVHIEDTRTGQVETRYVDNLEARCSRETGIVIGSAEDCDIVLTSPDVCAHHARWYPGGYHRFVLLLDEDAVIHNSRGDPYRGGETLRVDHRPFQIGPFIISI
;
A
#
# COMPACT_ATOMS: atom_id res chain seq x y z
N MET A 1 -15.47 13.08 -9.87
CA MET A 1 -14.12 12.50 -9.78
C MET A 1 -14.20 11.37 -8.76
N SER A 2 -13.80 10.15 -9.14
CA SER A 2 -13.80 9.00 -8.25
C SER A 2 -12.59 9.07 -7.31
N GLN A 3 -12.82 8.90 -6.02
CA GLN A 3 -11.79 8.88 -4.98
C GLN A 3 -11.70 7.49 -4.36
N ILE A 4 -10.49 7.09 -3.96
CA ILE A 4 -10.24 5.93 -3.11
C ILE A 4 -9.89 6.39 -1.71
N ALA A 5 -10.56 5.84 -0.71
CA ALA A 5 -10.16 5.98 0.68
C ALA A 5 -9.09 4.94 1.02
N VAL A 6 -7.98 5.39 1.60
CA VAL A 6 -6.91 4.56 2.16
C VAL A 6 -6.90 4.80 3.66
N HIS A 7 -7.27 3.79 4.43
CA HIS A 7 -7.21 3.83 5.89
C HIS A 7 -5.86 3.33 6.36
N ILE A 8 -5.22 4.11 7.23
CA ILE A 8 -3.86 3.87 7.71
C ILE A 8 -3.89 3.92 9.23
N GLU A 9 -3.44 2.84 9.87
CA GLU A 9 -3.24 2.76 11.31
C GLU A 9 -1.74 2.67 11.59
N ASP A 10 -1.21 3.57 12.42
CA ASP A 10 0.14 3.45 12.97
C ASP A 10 0.10 2.69 14.29
N THR A 11 0.57 1.45 14.28
CA THR A 11 0.55 0.55 15.45
C THR A 11 1.45 1.00 16.60
N ARG A 12 2.37 1.95 16.37
CA ARG A 12 3.24 2.50 17.42
C ARG A 12 2.49 3.50 18.30
N THR A 13 1.57 4.26 17.71
CA THR A 13 0.85 5.36 18.37
C THR A 13 -0.63 5.06 18.56
N GLY A 14 -1.18 4.08 17.84
CA GLY A 14 -2.62 3.81 17.75
C GLY A 14 -3.38 4.85 16.92
N GLN A 15 -2.67 5.77 16.24
CA GLN A 15 -3.30 6.79 15.41
C GLN A 15 -3.88 6.15 14.14
N VAL A 16 -5.13 6.47 13.84
CA VAL A 16 -5.81 6.06 12.62
C VAL A 16 -6.14 7.30 11.81
N GLU A 17 -5.81 7.29 10.53
CA GLU A 17 -6.16 8.33 9.58
C GLU A 17 -6.72 7.75 8.28
N THR A 18 -7.43 8.59 7.53
CA THR A 18 -7.93 8.24 6.20
C THR A 18 -7.40 9.26 5.22
N ARG A 19 -6.76 8.77 4.16
CA ARG A 19 -6.27 9.58 3.05
C ARG A 19 -7.08 9.27 1.80
N TYR A 20 -7.27 10.27 0.96
CA TYR A 20 -8.02 10.12 -0.28
C TYR A 20 -7.07 10.25 -1.46
N VAL A 21 -7.10 9.26 -2.35
CA VAL A 21 -6.37 9.28 -3.62
C VAL A 21 -7.36 9.55 -4.74
N ASP A 22 -7.11 10.62 -5.48
CA ASP A 22 -7.95 11.03 -6.61
C ASP A 22 -7.69 10.19 -7.87
N ASN A 23 -8.61 10.30 -8.83
CA ASN A 23 -8.47 9.80 -10.18
C ASN A 23 -8.26 8.28 -10.26
N LEU A 24 -9.16 7.52 -9.62
CA LEU A 24 -9.13 6.06 -9.63
C LEU A 24 -9.01 5.49 -11.06
N GLU A 25 -9.69 6.07 -12.05
CA GLU A 25 -9.63 5.61 -13.45
C GLU A 25 -8.19 5.53 -14.00
N ALA A 26 -7.32 6.47 -13.61
CA ALA A 26 -5.90 6.45 -13.96
C ALA A 26 -5.08 5.45 -13.13
N ARG A 27 -5.58 4.99 -11.98
CA ARG A 27 -4.90 4.12 -11.01
C ARG A 27 -5.33 2.65 -11.07
N CYS A 28 -5.85 2.21 -12.22
CA CYS A 28 -6.48 0.90 -12.41
C CYS A 28 -5.55 -0.23 -12.90
N SER A 29 -4.22 -0.06 -12.90
CA SER A 29 -3.28 -1.04 -13.47
C SER A 29 -2.06 -1.29 -12.60
N ARG A 30 -1.32 -2.36 -12.90
CA ARG A 30 -0.04 -2.68 -12.25
C ARG A 30 0.99 -1.57 -12.44
N GLU A 31 0.95 -0.86 -13.56
CA GLU A 31 1.91 0.19 -13.93
C GLU A 31 1.53 1.53 -13.33
N THR A 32 0.24 1.79 -13.16
CA THR A 32 -0.29 3.11 -12.78
C THR A 32 -0.98 3.16 -11.41
N GLY A 33 -0.97 2.06 -10.66
CA GLY A 33 -1.61 1.95 -9.34
C GLY A 33 -1.14 2.98 -8.30
N ILE A 34 -1.73 2.89 -7.11
CA ILE A 34 -1.43 3.75 -5.96
C ILE A 34 -0.07 3.37 -5.41
N VAL A 35 0.90 4.29 -5.46
CA VAL A 35 2.24 4.08 -4.93
C VAL A 35 2.27 4.45 -3.45
N ILE A 36 2.80 3.54 -2.63
CA ILE A 36 2.92 3.66 -1.18
C ILE A 36 4.42 3.58 -0.85
N GLY A 37 4.93 4.56 -0.11
CA GLY A 37 6.36 4.62 0.22
C GLY A 37 6.70 5.80 1.12
N SER A 38 7.97 6.00 1.42
CA SER A 38 8.43 7.13 2.25
C SER A 38 8.81 8.38 1.45
N ALA A 39 8.95 8.28 0.14
CA ALA A 39 9.25 9.42 -0.72
C ALA A 39 8.03 10.33 -0.94
N GLU A 40 8.27 11.63 -1.09
CA GLU A 40 7.23 12.66 -1.25
C GLU A 40 6.44 12.56 -2.56
N ASP A 41 6.97 11.84 -3.55
CA ASP A 41 6.33 11.60 -4.84
C ASP A 41 5.36 10.40 -4.82
N CYS A 42 5.22 9.71 -3.68
CA CYS A 42 4.25 8.64 -3.51
C CYS A 42 2.84 9.20 -3.28
N ASP A 43 1.83 8.44 -3.72
CA ASP A 43 0.42 8.77 -3.48
C ASP A 43 0.08 8.67 -1.98
N ILE A 44 0.68 7.69 -1.29
CA ILE A 44 0.57 7.52 0.15
C ILE A 44 1.97 7.53 0.76
N VAL A 45 2.30 8.64 1.42
CA VAL A 45 3.59 8.85 2.08
C VAL A 45 3.56 8.34 3.53
N LEU A 46 4.38 7.33 3.84
CA LEU A 46 4.51 6.73 5.17
C LEU A 46 5.91 6.98 5.74
N THR A 47 5.99 7.73 6.84
CA THR A 47 7.28 8.08 7.45
C THR A 47 7.69 7.05 8.50
N SER A 48 8.56 6.12 8.10
CA SER A 48 9.23 5.17 9.00
C SER A 48 10.53 4.68 8.36
N PRO A 49 11.60 4.38 9.12
CA PRO A 49 12.79 3.71 8.59
C PRO A 49 12.51 2.33 7.98
N ASP A 50 11.41 1.68 8.37
CA ASP A 50 11.00 0.38 7.82
C ASP A 50 10.28 0.47 6.46
N VAL A 51 10.16 1.67 5.89
CA VAL A 51 9.45 1.92 4.63
C VAL A 51 10.41 2.49 3.58
N CYS A 52 10.76 1.68 2.58
CA CYS A 52 11.48 2.11 1.38
C CYS A 52 10.83 3.32 0.68
N ALA A 53 11.65 4.07 -0.08
CA ALA A 53 11.24 5.27 -0.81
C ALA A 53 9.99 5.01 -1.68
N HIS A 54 10.03 3.95 -2.49
CA HIS A 54 8.91 3.44 -3.28
C HIS A 54 8.66 2.00 -2.85
N HIS A 55 7.94 1.79 -1.75
CA HIS A 55 7.84 0.49 -1.09
C HIS A 55 6.96 -0.49 -1.86
N ALA A 56 5.75 -0.06 -2.19
CA ALA A 56 4.75 -0.93 -2.80
C ALA A 56 3.81 -0.15 -3.72
N ARG A 57 3.10 -0.88 -4.57
CA ARG A 57 2.03 -0.35 -5.41
C ARG A 57 0.78 -1.18 -5.28
N TRP A 58 -0.30 -0.56 -4.83
CA TRP A 58 -1.62 -1.15 -4.82
C TRP A 58 -2.33 -0.93 -6.17
N TYR A 59 -3.02 -1.94 -6.68
CA TYR A 59 -3.83 -1.80 -7.89
C TYR A 59 -4.98 -2.82 -7.95
N PRO A 60 -6.12 -2.47 -8.58
CA PRO A 60 -7.17 -3.42 -8.91
C PRO A 60 -6.79 -4.24 -10.16
N GLY A 61 -7.18 -5.52 -10.18
CA GLY A 61 -7.05 -6.41 -11.33
C GLY A 61 -8.34 -7.22 -11.49
N GLY A 62 -9.30 -6.68 -12.22
CA GLY A 62 -10.65 -7.23 -12.30
C GLY A 62 -11.37 -7.14 -10.95
N TYR A 63 -11.86 -8.28 -10.45
CA TYR A 63 -12.52 -8.37 -9.13
C TYR A 63 -11.53 -8.50 -7.97
N HIS A 64 -10.23 -8.56 -8.26
CA HIS A 64 -9.19 -8.75 -7.25
C HIS A 64 -8.41 -7.47 -7.03
N ARG A 65 -7.75 -7.39 -5.88
CA ARG A 65 -6.87 -6.26 -5.53
C ARG A 65 -5.51 -6.80 -5.12
N PHE A 66 -4.48 -6.12 -5.56
CA PHE A 66 -3.10 -6.58 -5.43
C PHE A 66 -2.21 -5.47 -4.86
N VAL A 67 -1.12 -5.90 -4.24
CA VAL A 67 -0.01 -5.05 -3.81
C VAL A 67 1.27 -5.65 -4.38
N LEU A 68 1.93 -4.93 -5.27
CA LEU A 68 3.24 -5.28 -5.81
C LEU A 68 4.32 -4.61 -4.97
N LEU A 69 5.32 -5.35 -4.52
CA LEU A 69 6.50 -4.78 -3.85
C LEU A 69 7.48 -4.28 -4.91
N LEU A 70 7.85 -3.01 -4.84
CA LEU A 70 8.62 -2.33 -5.88
C LEU A 70 10.13 -2.34 -5.62
N ASP A 71 10.53 -2.31 -4.35
CA ASP A 71 11.91 -2.21 -3.90
C ASP A 71 12.42 -3.58 -3.41
N GLU A 72 13.71 -3.88 -3.56
CA GLU A 72 14.30 -5.18 -3.19
C GLU A 72 14.27 -5.43 -1.68
N ASP A 73 14.37 -4.37 -0.89
CA ASP A 73 14.33 -4.41 0.57
C ASP A 73 12.91 -4.27 1.13
N ALA A 74 11.91 -4.04 0.27
CA ALA A 74 10.53 -3.93 0.70
C ALA A 74 10.03 -5.25 1.31
N VAL A 75 9.35 -5.13 2.45
CA VAL A 75 8.69 -6.24 3.14
C VAL A 75 7.30 -5.81 3.56
N ILE A 76 6.30 -6.54 3.10
CA ILE A 76 4.91 -6.39 3.55
C ILE A 76 4.43 -7.69 4.19
N HIS A 77 3.51 -7.60 5.15
CA HIS A 77 2.86 -8.77 5.71
C HIS A 77 1.39 -8.81 5.32
N ASN A 78 0.90 -9.99 4.94
CA ASN A 78 -0.53 -10.17 4.67
C ASN A 78 -1.34 -10.13 5.99
N SER A 79 -2.67 -10.23 5.89
CA SER A 79 -3.56 -10.23 7.06
C SER A 79 -3.37 -11.40 8.05
N ARG A 80 -2.52 -12.38 7.72
CA ARG A 80 -2.18 -13.52 8.59
C ARG A 80 -0.78 -13.37 9.21
N GLY A 81 -0.04 -12.33 8.83
CA GLY A 81 1.35 -12.12 9.25
C GLY A 81 2.38 -12.82 8.37
N ASP A 82 2.01 -13.38 7.22
CA ASP A 82 3.00 -13.98 6.31
C ASP A 82 3.74 -12.87 5.54
N PRO A 83 5.09 -12.88 5.49
CA PRO A 83 5.88 -11.87 4.80
C PRO A 83 5.92 -12.09 3.29
N TYR A 84 5.96 -11.00 2.55
CA TYR A 84 6.21 -10.91 1.10
C TYR A 84 7.35 -9.91 0.88
N ARG A 85 8.20 -10.15 -0.11
CA ARG A 85 9.47 -9.43 -0.36
C ARG A 85 9.52 -8.78 -1.75
N GLY A 86 10.54 -7.95 -1.98
CA GLY A 86 10.74 -7.22 -3.22
C GLY A 86 10.50 -8.03 -4.50
N GLY A 87 9.71 -7.47 -5.42
CA GLY A 87 9.31 -8.10 -6.67
C GLY A 87 8.11 -9.05 -6.56
N GLU A 88 7.71 -9.47 -5.36
CA GLU A 88 6.53 -10.31 -5.16
C GLU A 88 5.22 -9.51 -5.28
N THR A 89 4.12 -10.22 -5.54
CA THR A 89 2.78 -9.63 -5.59
C THR A 89 1.88 -10.32 -4.58
N LEU A 90 1.38 -9.56 -3.61
CA LEU A 90 0.39 -9.99 -2.65
C LEU A 90 -1.01 -9.71 -3.18
N ARG A 91 -1.88 -10.71 -3.17
CA ARG A 91 -3.32 -10.51 -3.36
C ARG A 91 -3.95 -10.12 -2.02
N VAL A 92 -4.48 -8.90 -1.94
CA VAL A 92 -5.10 -8.35 -0.73
C VAL A 92 -6.62 -8.40 -0.77
N ASP A 93 -7.23 -8.33 -1.96
CA ASP A 93 -8.68 -8.11 -2.10
C ASP A 93 -9.13 -6.98 -1.14
N HIS A 94 -10.05 -7.25 -0.20
CA HIS A 94 -10.53 -6.27 0.79
C HIS A 94 -9.87 -6.42 2.16
N ARG A 95 -8.76 -7.15 2.27
CA ARG A 95 -8.09 -7.42 3.54
C ARG A 95 -6.99 -6.40 3.80
N PRO A 96 -6.76 -6.04 5.06
CA PRO A 96 -5.63 -5.19 5.40
C PRO A 96 -4.31 -5.93 5.18
N PHE A 97 -3.25 -5.15 4.98
CA PHE A 97 -1.87 -5.60 4.91
C PHE A 97 -0.99 -4.63 5.70
N GLN A 98 0.19 -5.09 6.10
CA GLN A 98 1.09 -4.32 6.95
C GLN A 98 2.37 -3.94 6.21
N ILE A 99 2.79 -2.69 6.35
CA ILE A 99 4.09 -2.17 5.91
C ILE A 99 4.78 -1.54 7.11
N GLY A 100 5.88 -2.14 7.58
CA GLY A 100 6.55 -1.69 8.81
C GLY A 100 5.56 -1.57 9.99
N PRO A 101 5.44 -0.40 10.65
CA PRO A 101 4.49 -0.19 11.73
C PRO A 101 3.06 0.15 11.26
N PHE A 102 2.79 0.22 9.96
CA PHE A 102 1.52 0.68 9.42
C PHE A 102 0.63 -0.48 8.96
N ILE A 103 -0.63 -0.51 9.40
CA ILE A 103 -1.67 -1.36 8.83
C ILE A 103 -2.47 -0.53 7.82
N ILE A 104 -2.62 -1.05 6.61
CA ILE A 104 -3.23 -0.35 5.48
C ILE A 104 -4.45 -1.13 4.97
N SER A 105 -5.55 -0.43 4.71
CA SER A 105 -6.73 -0.98 4.02
C SER A 105 -7.27 0.00 2.98
N ILE A 106 -7.65 -0.53 1.82
CA ILE A 106 -8.04 0.19 0.60
C ILE A 106 -9.24 -0.51 -0.04
#